data_AF-B8C657-F1
#
_entry.id   AF-B8C657-F1
#
_cell.length_a   1.000
_cell.length_b   1.000
_cell.length_c   1.000
_cell.angle_alpha   90.00
_cell.angle_beta   90.00
_cell.angle_gamma   90.00
#
_symmetry.space_group_name_H-M   'P 1'
#
loop_
_entity.id
_entity.type
_entity.pdbx_description
1 polymer ?
#
loop_
_entity_poly.entity_id
_entity_poly.type
_entity_poly.pdbx_seq_one_letter_code
_entity_poly.pdbx_strand_id
1 'polypeptide(L)'
;DFVSSGAFDGSTACACAVVGFEKVICCNAGDSRAIIVKRDGSFVALSEDHKPGRNDETKRINDLGGRVIYWGRWRVEGVLAVSRSIGDARLKPYVTAEPD
;
A
#
# COMPACT_ATOMS: atom_id res chain seq x y z
N ASP A 1 4.32 2.10 -18.65
CA ASP A 1 3.33 3.08 -18.15
C ASP A 1 3.92 3.67 -16.88
N PHE A 2 3.75 4.98 -16.65
CA PHE A 2 4.29 5.69 -15.47
C PHE A 2 3.95 4.98 -14.16
N VAL A 3 2.76 4.39 -14.04
CA VAL A 3 2.33 3.67 -12.84
C VAL A 3 3.15 2.40 -12.60
N SER A 4 3.50 1.68 -13.68
CA SER A 4 4.28 0.43 -13.61
C SER A 4 5.80 0.65 -13.54
N SER A 5 6.33 1.72 -14.14
CA SER A 5 7.77 2.02 -14.14
C SER A 5 8.21 2.98 -13.03
N GLY A 6 7.36 3.92 -12.64
CA GLY A 6 7.60 4.88 -11.56
C GLY A 6 8.66 5.97 -11.86
N ALA A 7 8.77 6.93 -10.94
CA ALA A 7 9.94 7.80 -10.77
C ALA A 7 10.91 7.19 -9.74
N PHE A 8 12.09 7.78 -9.55
CA PHE A 8 13.07 7.29 -8.57
C PHE A 8 12.51 7.23 -7.14
N ASP A 9 11.85 8.32 -6.73
CA ASP A 9 11.15 8.40 -5.46
C ASP A 9 9.68 7.96 -5.64
N GLY A 10 9.04 7.63 -4.52
CA GLY A 10 7.64 7.26 -4.49
C GLY A 10 6.83 7.92 -3.39
N SER A 11 5.52 7.73 -3.48
CA SER A 11 4.55 8.16 -2.49
C SER A 11 3.53 7.06 -2.27
N THR A 12 3.04 6.97 -1.03
CA THR A 12 1.80 6.25 -0.77
C THR A 12 0.61 7.07 -1.28
N ALA A 13 -0.50 6.38 -1.55
CA ALA A 13 -1.74 7.01 -1.95
C ALA A 13 -2.91 6.27 -1.31
N CYS A 14 -3.77 7.02 -0.61
CA CYS A 14 -5.03 6.52 -0.08
C CYS A 14 -6.11 7.51 -0.51
N ALA A 15 -6.97 7.10 -1.42
CA ALA A 15 -8.02 7.94 -1.99
C ALA A 15 -9.39 7.39 -1.65
N CYS A 16 -10.32 8.28 -1.29
CA CYS A 16 -11.72 7.94 -1.07
C CYS A 16 -12.61 8.80 -1.96
N ALA A 17 -13.56 8.16 -2.63
CA ALA A 17 -14.57 8.83 -3.43
C ALA A 17 -15.97 8.51 -2.89
N VAL A 18 -16.78 9.54 -2.71
CA VAL A 18 -18.21 9.38 -2.42
C VAL A 18 -18.94 9.29 -3.76
N VAL A 19 -19.61 8.17 -4.00
CA VAL A 19 -20.34 7.90 -5.24
C VAL A 19 -21.84 7.95 -4.94
N GLY A 20 -22.51 8.97 -5.47
CA GLY A 20 -23.90 9.27 -5.13
C GLY A 20 -24.03 9.77 -3.70
N PHE A 21 -25.05 9.27 -2.97
CA PHE A 21 -25.34 9.71 -1.61
C PHE A 21 -24.97 8.69 -0.52
N GLU A 22 -24.60 7.45 -0.88
CA GLU A 22 -24.53 6.33 0.08
C GLU A 22 -23.30 5.43 -0.06
N LYS A 23 -22.51 5.55 -1.14
CA LYS A 23 -21.36 4.67 -1.37
C LYS A 23 -20.05 5.42 -1.19
N VAL A 24 -19.12 4.82 -0.46
CA VAL A 24 -17.73 5.27 -0.39
C VAL A 24 -16.85 4.17 -0.98
N ILE A 25 -16.05 4.54 -1.98
CA ILE A 25 -15.03 3.67 -2.58
C ILE A 25 -13.69 4.14 -2.04
N CYS A 26 -12.87 3.21 -1.56
CA CYS A 26 -11.52 3.48 -1.09
C CYS A 26 -10.53 2.69 -1.95
N CYS A 27 -9.44 3.33 -2.34
CA CYS A 27 -8.32 2.69 -3.01
C CYS A 27 -7.04 3.06 -2.26
N ASN A 28 -6.26 2.06 -1.87
CA ASN A 28 -5.02 2.26 -1.11
C ASN A 28 -3.83 1.57 -1.77
N ALA A 29 -2.72 2.30 -1.89
CA ALA A 29 -1.41 1.80 -2.25
C ALA A 29 -0.37 2.39 -1.28
N GLY A 30 0.02 1.60 -0.27
CA GLY A 30 0.93 2.00 0.79
C GLY A 30 0.32 1.91 2.19
N ASP A 31 0.85 2.69 3.12
CA ASP A 31 0.52 2.62 4.55
C ASP A 31 -0.17 3.87 5.11
N SER A 32 -0.71 4.71 4.24
CA SER A 32 -1.78 5.63 4.62
C SER A 32 -3.07 4.82 4.88
N ARG A 33 -4.00 5.38 5.67
CA ARG A 33 -5.21 4.65 6.08
C ARG A 33 -6.46 5.53 6.05
N ALA A 34 -7.53 5.00 5.46
CA ALA A 34 -8.87 5.56 5.52
C ALA A 34 -9.74 4.83 6.56
N ILE A 35 -10.43 5.61 7.38
CA ILE A 35 -11.38 5.13 8.40
C ILE A 35 -12.63 6.00 8.31
N ILE A 36 -13.81 5.38 8.27
CA ILE A 36 -15.09 6.07 8.47
C ILE A 36 -15.46 6.01 9.95
N VAL A 37 -15.81 7.16 10.51
CA VAL A 37 -16.39 7.28 11.85
C VAL A 37 -17.87 7.62 11.71
N LYS A 38 -18.73 6.82 12.34
CA LYS A 38 -20.18 7.01 12.34
C LYS A 38 -20.59 7.97 13.46
N ARG A 39 -21.82 8.50 13.37
CA ARG A 39 -22.37 9.44 14.37
C ARG A 39 -22.48 8.87 15.78
N ASP A 40 -22.63 7.54 15.90
CA ASP A 40 -22.68 6.83 17.18
C ASP A 40 -21.28 6.57 17.79
N GLY A 41 -20.21 7.04 17.13
CA GLY A 41 -18.83 6.84 17.56
C GLY A 41 -18.21 5.51 17.12
N SER A 42 -18.98 4.61 16.51
CA SER A 42 -18.42 3.40 15.90
C SER A 42 -17.59 3.74 14.65
N PHE A 43 -16.61 2.93 14.31
CA PHE A 43 -15.73 3.16 13.17
C PHE A 43 -15.53 1.90 12.33
N VAL A 44 -15.21 2.10 11.05
CA VAL A 44 -14.91 1.03 10.09
C VAL A 44 -13.68 1.45 9.29
N ALA A 45 -12.64 0.61 9.27
CA ALA A 45 -11.50 0.80 8.40
C ALA A 45 -11.91 0.48 6.95
N LEU A 46 -11.59 1.38 6.00
CA LEU A 46 -11.88 1.18 4.57
C LEU A 46 -10.68 0.64 3.79
N SER A 47 -9.51 0.61 4.42
CA SER A 47 -8.25 0.23 3.81
C SER A 47 -7.39 -0.51 4.81
N GLU A 48 -6.53 -1.39 4.31
CA GLU A 48 -5.48 -2.02 5.10
C GLU A 48 -4.09 -1.52 4.66
N ASP A 49 -3.18 -1.37 5.61
CA ASP A 49 -1.83 -0.90 5.30
C ASP A 49 -1.04 -1.98 4.55
N HIS A 50 -0.39 -1.55 3.47
CA HIS A 50 0.56 -2.35 2.72
C HIS A 50 1.92 -2.36 3.40
N LYS A 51 2.03 -3.18 4.46
CA LYS A 51 3.29 -3.41 5.18
C LYS A 51 4.00 -4.65 4.62
N PRO A 52 5.33 -4.62 4.42
CA PRO A 52 6.08 -5.77 3.93
C PRO A 52 5.96 -7.04 4.78
N GLY A 53 5.64 -6.90 6.07
CA GLY A 53 5.42 -8.04 6.98
C GLY A 53 4.00 -8.60 6.99
N ARG A 54 3.06 -8.06 6.19
CA ARG A 54 1.73 -8.68 6.00
C ARG A 54 1.92 -9.96 5.18
N ASN A 55 1.34 -11.08 5.61
CA ASN A 55 1.68 -12.41 5.07
C ASN A 55 1.48 -12.52 3.55
N ASP A 56 0.41 -11.95 3.02
CA ASP A 56 0.10 -11.89 1.59
C ASP A 56 1.14 -11.04 0.82
N GLU A 57 1.51 -9.88 1.35
CA GLU A 57 2.51 -9.00 0.74
C GLU A 57 3.92 -9.60 0.81
N THR A 58 4.29 -10.20 1.95
CA THR A 58 5.55 -10.96 2.08
C THR A 58 5.60 -12.07 1.04
N LYS A 59 4.52 -12.85 0.91
CA LYS A 59 4.44 -13.92 -0.08
C LYS A 59 4.59 -13.37 -1.50
N ARG A 60 3.83 -12.32 -1.85
CA ARG A 60 3.88 -11.68 -3.18
C ARG A 60 5.29 -11.20 -3.53
N ILE A 61 5.98 -10.55 -2.59
CA ILE A 61 7.35 -10.07 -2.78
C ILE A 61 8.32 -11.24 -3.00
N ASN A 62 8.24 -12.29 -2.18
CA ASN A 62 9.11 -13.45 -2.28
C ASN A 62 8.86 -14.27 -3.55
N ASP A 63 7.61 -14.41 -3.98
CA ASP A 63 7.24 -15.10 -5.24
C ASP A 63 7.83 -14.38 -6.46
N LEU A 64 8.05 -13.06 -6.38
CA LEU A 64 8.71 -12.25 -7.41
C LEU A 64 10.26 -12.31 -7.34
N GLY A 65 10.82 -13.04 -6.37
CA GLY A 65 12.27 -13.14 -6.14
C GLY A 65 12.86 -12.03 -5.26
N GLY A 66 12.02 -11.14 -4.72
CA GLY A 66 12.43 -10.12 -3.76
C GLY A 66 12.56 -10.67 -2.34
N ARG A 67 12.98 -9.82 -1.41
CA ARG A 67 13.21 -10.17 -0.01
C ARG A 67 12.53 -9.19 0.93
N VAL A 68 11.97 -9.72 2.01
CA VAL A 68 11.48 -8.94 3.15
C VAL A 68 12.45 -9.11 4.32
N ILE A 69 13.05 -8.00 4.75
CA ILE A 69 14.12 -7.98 5.76
C ILE A 69 13.64 -7.20 6.98
N TYR A 70 13.86 -7.72 8.18
CA TYR A 70 13.56 -7.02 9.43
C TYR A 70 14.77 -6.19 9.88
N TRP A 71 14.63 -4.86 9.91
CA TRP A 71 15.60 -3.93 10.49
C TRP A 71 14.86 -2.86 11.30
N GLY A 72 14.42 -3.23 12.50
CA GLY A 72 13.54 -2.41 13.36
C GLY A 72 12.10 -2.29 12.84
N ARG A 73 11.89 -2.44 11.53
CA ARG A 73 10.62 -2.66 10.83
C ARG A 73 10.86 -3.59 9.65
N TRP A 74 9.82 -4.25 9.16
CA TRP A 74 9.86 -5.02 7.93
C TRP A 74 10.05 -4.10 6.72
N ARG A 75 11.00 -4.43 5.85
CA ARG A 75 11.36 -3.63 4.67
C ARG A 75 11.54 -4.50 3.43
N VAL A 76 11.11 -4.00 2.27
CA VAL A 76 11.39 -4.60 0.96
C VAL A 76 12.84 -4.33 0.59
N GLU A 77 13.61 -5.37 0.27
CA GLU A 77 15.06 -5.33 0.00
C GLU A 77 15.86 -4.63 1.11
N GLY A 78 15.32 -4.55 2.33
CA GLY A 78 15.93 -3.79 3.43
C GLY A 78 15.83 -2.25 3.28
N VAL A 79 15.19 -1.75 2.23
CA VAL A 79 15.11 -0.31 1.90
C VAL A 79 13.79 0.28 2.38
N LEU A 80 12.66 -0.12 1.79
CA LEU A 80 11.38 0.57 1.94
C LEU A 80 10.45 -0.13 2.92
N ALA A 81 9.84 0.62 3.85
CA ALA A 81 8.96 0.07 4.89
C ALA A 81 7.48 -0.10 4.47
N VAL A 82 7.19 0.11 3.19
CA VAL A 82 5.89 -0.15 2.55
C VAL A 82 6.07 -1.15 1.42
N SER A 83 5.05 -1.97 1.16
CA SER A 83 5.09 -2.99 0.10
C SER A 83 4.41 -2.57 -1.19
N ARG A 84 3.68 -1.44 -1.17
CA ARG A 84 3.06 -0.82 -2.35
C ARG A 84 3.23 0.69 -2.32
N SER A 85 3.45 1.29 -3.49
CA SER A 85 3.57 2.74 -3.69
C SER A 85 3.54 3.11 -5.18
N ILE A 86 3.17 4.36 -5.44
CA ILE A 86 3.35 4.98 -6.76
C ILE A 86 4.78 5.52 -6.80
N GLY A 87 5.54 5.24 -7.86
CA GLY A 87 6.96 5.57 -7.92
C GLY A 87 7.84 4.44 -7.41
N ASP A 88 8.93 4.76 -6.69
CA ASP A 88 9.91 3.80 -6.16
C ASP A 88 10.45 2.83 -7.23
N ALA A 89 10.80 3.37 -8.41
CA ALA A 89 11.16 2.61 -9.61
C ALA A 89 12.21 1.52 -9.38
N ARG A 90 13.17 1.77 -8.47
CA ARG A 90 14.27 0.84 -8.16
C ARG A 90 13.82 -0.44 -7.45
N LEU A 91 12.64 -0.43 -6.85
CA LEU A 91 12.08 -1.56 -6.10
C LEU A 91 10.93 -2.24 -6.86
N LYS A 92 10.63 -1.80 -8.09
CA LYS A 92 9.75 -2.54 -9.00
C LYS A 92 10.46 -3.84 -9.43
N PRO A 93 9.75 -4.98 -9.52
CA PRO A 93 8.31 -5.16 -9.35
C PRO A 93 7.86 -5.47 -7.92
N TYR A 94 8.77 -5.54 -6.93
CA TYR A 94 8.45 -5.95 -5.56
C TYR A 94 7.49 -4.97 -4.87
N VAL A 95 7.75 -3.66 -5.03
CA VAL A 95 6.87 -2.59 -4.56
C VAL A 95 5.91 -2.22 -5.69
N THR A 96 4.71 -2.79 -5.74
CA THR A 96 3.74 -2.52 -6.83
C THR A 96 2.98 -1.21 -6.61
N ALA A 97 2.46 -0.62 -7.70
CA ALA A 97 1.55 0.53 -7.64
C ALA A 97 0.07 0.12 -7.75
N GLU A 98 -0.22 -1.18 -7.80
CA GLU A 98 -1.59 -1.71 -7.83
C GLU A 98 -2.27 -1.48 -6.47
N PRO A 99 -3.37 -0.71 -6.42
CA PRO A 99 -4.11 -0.52 -5.19
C PRO A 99 -4.91 -1.79 -4.84
N ASP A 100 -5.32 -1.87 -3.57
CA ASP A 100 -6.47 -2.71 -3.18
C ASP A 100 -7.79 -2.10 -3.68
#